data_AF-A0A1Q4YFA2-F1
#
_entry.id   AF-A0A1Q4YFA2-F1
#
_cell.length_a   1.000
_cell.length_b   1.000
_cell.length_c   1.000
_cell.angle_alpha   90.00
_cell.angle_beta   90.00
_cell.angle_gamma   90.00
#
_symmetry.space_group_name_H-M   'P 1'
#
loop_
_entity.id
_entity.type
_entity.pdbx_description
1 polymer ?
#
loop_
_entity_poly.entity_id
_entity_poly.type
_entity_poly.pdbx_seq_one_letter_code
_entity_poly.pdbx_strand_id
1 'polypeptide(L)'
;MTSGFVADALGWSVGKLSKLETGSRGTSPWEIGTLLGRCGADKPTRDRILAIASEADTGNFVRRHEPWSDTLTALTVHEYAASTLTTYEPLVIPSLAQTEDYALALTQDRSVVDARMARQETLRRPGGPETVIYVHEAALRVVVGDSKIMRDQMLRLTLMCGWARISPRIIPMSAQAHALLRHSGALLTFPAPIKPLAYAETETATVFHDDPDAIAAYEAKMRQLERLVLSPTHSRDVFARWADAYDRDHRSAPEAKRGDT
;
A
#
# COMPACT_ATOMS: atom_id res chain seq x y z
N MET A 1 15.67 -10.65 -16.83
CA MET A 1 16.67 -11.75 -16.77
C MET A 1 16.03 -12.87 -15.95
N THR A 2 16.02 -14.12 -16.42
CA THR A 2 15.40 -15.21 -15.65
C THR A 2 16.32 -15.64 -14.50
N SER A 3 15.75 -16.04 -13.35
CA SER A 3 16.53 -16.47 -12.18
C SER A 3 17.48 -17.63 -12.48
N GLY A 4 17.08 -18.55 -13.39
CA GLY A 4 17.93 -19.65 -13.84
C GLY A 4 19.20 -19.19 -14.57
N PHE A 5 19.11 -18.16 -15.42
CA PHE A 5 20.29 -17.61 -16.12
C PHE A 5 21.25 -16.91 -15.17
N VAL A 6 20.72 -16.21 -14.17
CA VAL A 6 21.53 -15.54 -13.13
C VAL A 6 22.25 -16.59 -12.28
N ALA A 7 21.54 -17.63 -11.84
CA ALA A 7 22.10 -18.70 -11.03
C ALA A 7 23.25 -19.42 -11.74
N ASP A 8 23.05 -19.80 -13.01
CA ASP A 8 24.07 -20.47 -13.84
C ASP A 8 25.32 -19.60 -14.02
N ALA A 9 25.12 -18.31 -14.36
CA ALA A 9 26.22 -17.37 -14.55
C ALA A 9 27.02 -17.08 -13.26
N LEU A 10 26.42 -17.30 -12.08
CA LEU A 10 27.06 -17.16 -10.77
C LEU A 10 27.64 -18.48 -10.25
N GLY A 11 27.43 -19.60 -10.94
CA GLY A 11 27.76 -20.94 -10.45
C GLY A 11 26.97 -21.32 -9.19
N TRP A 12 25.79 -20.75 -9.00
CA TRP A 12 24.91 -21.00 -7.85
C TRP A 12 23.77 -21.94 -8.23
N SER A 13 23.29 -22.72 -7.25
CA SER A 13 22.04 -23.44 -7.46
C SER A 13 20.87 -22.46 -7.48
N VAL A 14 19.83 -22.77 -8.27
CA VAL A 14 18.58 -21.98 -8.28
C VAL A 14 17.99 -21.89 -6.87
N GLY A 15 18.11 -22.95 -6.06
CA GLY A 15 17.69 -22.94 -4.66
C GLY A 15 18.51 -22.00 -3.77
N LYS A 16 19.81 -21.79 -4.05
CA LYS A 16 20.63 -20.80 -3.35
C LYS A 16 20.19 -19.38 -3.70
N LEU A 17 20.02 -19.09 -4.99
CA LEU A 17 19.56 -17.77 -5.46
C LEU A 17 18.16 -17.46 -4.93
N SER A 18 17.23 -18.43 -5.00
CA SER A 18 15.87 -18.27 -4.48
C SER A 18 15.87 -17.97 -2.98
N LYS A 19 16.67 -18.67 -2.17
CA LYS A 19 16.74 -18.41 -0.73
C LYS A 19 17.27 -17.00 -0.40
N LEU A 20 18.18 -16.50 -1.23
CA LEU A 20 18.70 -15.13 -1.15
C LEU A 20 17.61 -14.12 -1.53
N GLU A 21 16.92 -14.32 -2.66
CA GLU A 21 15.84 -13.44 -3.14
C GLU A 21 14.65 -13.37 -2.17
N THR A 22 14.34 -14.47 -1.47
CA THR A 22 13.23 -14.51 -0.51
C THR A 22 13.62 -14.16 0.92
N GLY A 23 14.89 -13.82 1.18
CA GLY A 23 15.39 -13.51 2.52
C GLY A 23 15.31 -14.68 3.52
N SER A 24 15.07 -15.91 3.06
CA SER A 24 14.87 -17.09 3.92
C SER A 24 16.17 -17.62 4.55
N ARG A 25 17.33 -17.13 4.11
CA ARG A 25 18.65 -17.43 4.68
C ARG A 25 19.45 -16.13 4.77
N GLY A 26 20.20 -15.98 5.86
CA GLY A 26 21.20 -14.91 5.98
C GLY A 26 22.15 -14.94 4.79
N THR A 27 22.33 -13.77 4.17
CA THR A 27 23.14 -13.61 2.95
C THR A 27 24.42 -12.86 3.30
N SER A 28 25.58 -13.33 2.84
CA SER A 28 26.82 -12.61 3.07
C SER A 28 26.90 -11.33 2.20
N PRO A 29 27.53 -10.25 2.68
CA PRO A 29 27.77 -9.05 1.86
C PRO A 29 28.49 -9.36 0.54
N TRP A 30 29.36 -10.39 0.53
CA TRP A 30 30.04 -10.85 -0.67
C TRP A 30 29.08 -11.47 -1.70
N GLU A 31 28.12 -12.30 -1.26
CA GLU A 31 27.10 -12.86 -2.16
C GLU A 31 26.24 -11.75 -2.76
N ILE A 32 25.80 -10.78 -1.96
CA ILE A 32 25.02 -9.64 -2.43
C ILE A 32 25.83 -8.84 -3.46
N GLY A 33 27.08 -8.50 -3.15
CA GLY A 33 27.95 -7.77 -4.06
C GLY A 33 28.19 -8.49 -5.39
N THR A 34 28.33 -9.82 -5.35
CA THR A 34 28.53 -10.65 -6.55
C THR A 34 27.28 -10.67 -7.44
N LEU A 35 26.09 -10.83 -6.83
CA LEU A 35 24.81 -10.76 -7.54
C LEU A 35 24.61 -9.39 -8.19
N LEU A 36 24.87 -8.31 -7.45
CA LEU A 36 24.74 -6.94 -7.95
C LEU A 36 25.70 -6.64 -9.11
N GLY A 37 26.95 -7.11 -9.00
CA GLY A 37 27.91 -7.02 -10.10
C GLY A 37 27.41 -7.74 -11.36
N ARG A 38 26.77 -8.90 -11.20
CA ARG A 38 26.18 -9.63 -12.32
C ARG A 38 24.96 -8.94 -12.92
N CYS A 39 24.15 -8.27 -12.11
CA CYS A 39 23.03 -7.46 -12.57
C CYS A 39 23.48 -6.17 -13.27
N GLY A 40 24.78 -5.84 -13.28
CA GLY A 40 25.30 -4.62 -13.87
C GLY A 40 25.00 -3.37 -13.03
N ALA A 41 24.79 -3.54 -11.71
CA ALA A 41 24.55 -2.41 -10.82
C ALA A 41 25.78 -1.49 -10.78
N ASP A 42 25.53 -0.18 -10.88
CA ASP A 42 26.58 0.81 -10.70
C ASP A 42 27.08 0.87 -9.24
N LYS A 43 28.20 1.55 -9.02
CA LYS A 43 28.79 1.67 -7.69
C LYS A 43 27.81 2.29 -6.67
N PRO A 44 27.13 3.42 -6.96
CA PRO A 44 26.16 4.00 -6.03
C PRO A 44 25.04 3.03 -5.62
N THR A 45 24.45 2.31 -6.58
CA THR A 45 23.39 1.32 -6.30
C THR A 45 23.93 0.18 -5.44
N ARG A 46 25.13 -0.33 -5.76
CA ARG A 46 25.75 -1.40 -4.99
C ARG A 46 26.05 -0.98 -3.55
N ASP A 47 26.66 0.19 -3.38
CA ASP A 47 27.03 0.70 -2.06
C ASP A 47 25.77 0.97 -1.22
N ARG A 48 24.68 1.47 -1.83
CA ARG A 48 23.36 1.62 -1.19
C ARG A 48 22.77 0.29 -0.72
N ILE A 49 22.70 -0.72 -1.60
CA ILE A 49 22.11 -2.02 -1.25
C ILE A 49 22.93 -2.75 -0.19
N LEU A 50 24.27 -2.66 -0.25
CA LEU A 50 25.14 -3.23 0.78
C LEU A 50 24.97 -2.52 2.12
N ALA A 51 24.76 -1.20 2.14
CA ALA A 51 24.44 -0.47 3.36
C ALA A 51 23.13 -0.98 3.98
N ILE A 52 22.07 -1.14 3.18
CA ILE A 52 20.80 -1.71 3.60
C ILE A 52 20.97 -3.13 4.16
N ALA A 53 21.71 -3.98 3.46
CA ALA A 53 21.94 -5.36 3.88
C ALA A 53 22.80 -5.50 5.14
N SER A 54 23.51 -4.42 5.52
CA SER A 54 24.31 -4.38 6.75
C SER A 54 23.54 -3.87 7.97
N GLU A 55 22.30 -3.41 7.78
CA GLU A 55 21.42 -3.02 8.89
C GLU A 55 21.07 -4.23 9.76
N ALA A 56 20.92 -4.00 11.06
CA ALA A 56 20.50 -5.04 11.99
C ALA A 56 19.05 -5.48 11.67
N ASP A 57 18.86 -6.78 11.45
CA ASP A 57 17.52 -7.35 11.32
C ASP A 57 16.86 -7.43 12.70
N THR A 58 16.06 -6.42 13.00
CA THR A 58 15.28 -6.31 14.24
C THR A 58 13.80 -6.65 14.01
N GLY A 59 13.45 -7.17 12.83
CA GLY A 59 12.06 -7.33 12.39
C GLY A 59 11.30 -6.00 12.17
N ASN A 60 11.99 -4.87 12.29
CA ASN A 60 11.46 -3.52 12.13
C ASN A 60 12.34 -2.73 11.16
N PHE A 61 11.89 -2.64 9.92
CA PHE A 61 12.64 -2.01 8.84
C PHE A 61 12.07 -0.62 8.55
N VAL A 62 12.89 0.42 8.71
CA VAL A 62 12.45 1.81 8.56
C VAL A 62 13.02 2.42 7.28
N ARG A 63 12.16 3.00 6.46
CA ARG A 63 12.56 3.70 5.22
C ARG A 63 11.99 5.09 5.15
N ARG A 64 12.89 6.07 5.00
CA ARG A 64 12.55 7.49 4.93
C ARG A 64 11.89 7.81 3.59
N HIS A 65 10.94 8.75 3.63
CA HIS A 65 10.34 9.30 2.43
C HIS A 65 11.35 10.25 1.77
N GLU A 66 11.95 9.81 0.67
CA GLU A 66 12.89 10.57 -0.15
C GLU A 66 12.46 10.52 -1.62
N PRO A 67 12.87 11.47 -2.48
CA PRO A 67 12.44 11.56 -3.89
C PRO A 67 12.72 10.29 -4.72
N TRP A 68 13.68 9.46 -4.32
CA TRP A 68 13.96 8.12 -4.87
C TRP A 68 13.87 7.05 -3.79
N SER A 69 12.73 6.99 -3.10
CA SER A 69 12.59 6.18 -1.88
C SER A 69 12.60 4.68 -2.16
N ASP A 70 13.45 3.98 -1.40
CA ASP A 70 13.34 2.53 -1.23
C ASP A 70 11.97 2.13 -0.70
N THR A 71 11.28 3.05 -0.02
CA THR A 71 9.90 2.89 0.44
C THR A 71 8.94 2.50 -0.68
N LEU A 72 8.91 3.27 -1.78
CA LEU A 72 7.99 3.00 -2.88
C LEU A 72 8.34 1.69 -3.61
N THR A 73 9.63 1.42 -3.77
CA THR A 73 10.11 0.15 -4.32
C THR A 73 9.70 -1.02 -3.44
N ALA A 74 9.93 -0.93 -2.12
CA ALA A 74 9.57 -1.96 -1.16
C ALA A 74 8.05 -2.21 -1.16
N LEU A 75 7.23 -1.16 -1.09
CA LEU A 75 5.77 -1.30 -1.17
C LEU A 75 5.35 -1.99 -2.46
N THR A 76 5.83 -1.52 -3.61
CA THR A 76 5.45 -2.08 -4.91
C THR A 76 5.82 -3.56 -5.03
N VAL A 77 7.03 -3.94 -4.61
CA VAL A 77 7.48 -5.35 -4.68
C VAL A 77 6.65 -6.24 -3.77
N HIS A 78 6.40 -5.83 -2.53
CA HIS A 78 5.65 -6.64 -1.58
C HIS A 78 4.17 -6.72 -1.94
N GLU A 79 3.54 -5.61 -2.30
CA GLU A 79 2.14 -5.61 -2.76
C GLU A 79 1.98 -6.48 -4.01
N TYR A 80 2.96 -6.44 -4.92
CA TYR A 80 2.96 -7.29 -6.12
C TYR A 80 3.06 -8.78 -5.76
N ALA A 81 3.91 -9.16 -4.82
CA ALA A 81 4.10 -10.55 -4.42
C ALA A 81 3.00 -11.10 -3.48
N ALA A 82 2.15 -10.23 -2.93
CA ALA A 82 1.17 -10.60 -1.93
C ALA A 82 0.09 -11.56 -2.47
N SER A 83 -0.32 -12.50 -1.61
CA SER A 83 -1.54 -13.30 -1.78
C SER A 83 -2.77 -12.58 -1.25
N THR A 84 -2.63 -11.90 -0.11
CA THR A 84 -3.68 -11.03 0.43
C THR A 84 -3.09 -9.70 0.85
N LEU A 85 -3.91 -8.64 0.76
CA LEU A 85 -3.57 -7.29 1.18
C LEU A 85 -4.76 -6.70 1.94
N THR A 86 -4.56 -6.31 3.19
CA THR A 86 -5.57 -5.59 3.95
C THR A 86 -5.01 -4.24 4.39
N THR A 87 -5.73 -3.15 4.16
CA THR A 87 -5.30 -1.80 4.54
C THR A 87 -6.39 -1.03 5.26
N TYR A 88 -6.00 -0.15 6.18
CA TYR A 88 -6.88 0.72 6.95
C TYR A 88 -6.28 2.12 7.10
N GLU A 89 -7.08 3.14 6.78
CA GLU A 89 -6.79 4.55 7.08
C GLU A 89 -7.97 5.21 7.80
N PRO A 90 -7.72 5.98 8.87
CA PRO A 90 -8.79 6.56 9.69
C PRO A 90 -9.41 7.84 9.11
N LEU A 91 -8.61 8.68 8.45
CA LEU A 91 -9.01 10.05 8.09
C LEU A 91 -8.92 10.36 6.58
N VAL A 92 -8.26 9.52 5.80
CA VAL A 92 -8.12 9.68 4.35
C VAL A 92 -8.44 8.37 3.66
N ILE A 93 -8.74 8.41 2.37
CA ILE A 93 -8.90 7.18 1.58
C ILE A 93 -7.53 6.49 1.43
N PRO A 94 -7.41 5.18 1.69
CA PRO A 94 -6.16 4.45 1.50
C PRO A 94 -5.58 4.66 0.10
N SER A 95 -4.26 4.84 0.00
CA SER A 95 -3.54 5.21 -1.24
C SER A 95 -3.79 4.26 -2.41
N LEU A 96 -4.13 3.00 -2.12
CA LEU A 96 -4.51 1.96 -3.09
C LEU A 96 -5.90 2.15 -3.74
N ALA A 97 -6.75 3.02 -3.20
CA ALA A 97 -8.08 3.31 -3.70
C ALA A 97 -8.25 4.76 -4.18
N GLN A 98 -7.20 5.58 -4.09
CA GLN A 98 -7.26 7.00 -4.45
C GLN A 98 -7.40 7.19 -5.97
N THR A 99 -8.12 8.23 -6.39
CA THR A 99 -8.01 8.79 -7.74
C THR A 99 -6.75 9.65 -7.84
N GLU A 100 -6.30 9.92 -9.07
CA GLU A 100 -5.15 10.80 -9.33
C GLU A 100 -5.37 12.20 -8.72
N ASP A 101 -6.53 12.81 -8.98
CA ASP A 101 -6.86 14.15 -8.47
C ASP A 101 -6.95 14.18 -6.93
N TYR A 102 -7.50 13.14 -6.30
CA TYR A 102 -7.53 13.05 -4.83
C TYR A 102 -6.12 12.91 -4.25
N ALA A 103 -5.29 12.05 -4.86
CA ALA A 103 -3.90 11.88 -4.44
C ALA A 103 -3.12 13.19 -4.60
N LEU A 104 -3.29 13.91 -5.71
CA LEU A 104 -2.64 15.18 -5.97
C LEU A 104 -3.07 16.26 -4.99
N ALA A 105 -4.37 16.36 -4.72
CA ALA A 105 -4.90 17.30 -3.74
C ALA A 105 -4.36 17.03 -2.32
N LEU A 106 -4.11 15.76 -1.98
CA LEU A 106 -3.58 15.36 -0.68
C LEU A 106 -2.07 15.58 -0.55
N THR A 107 -1.28 15.23 -1.57
CA THR A 107 0.20 15.23 -1.48
C THR A 107 0.84 16.50 -2.01
N GLN A 108 0.18 17.21 -2.92
CA GLN A 108 0.74 18.34 -3.67
C GLN A 108 2.06 17.99 -4.39
N ASP A 109 2.30 16.71 -4.65
CA ASP A 109 3.53 16.19 -5.26
C ASP A 109 3.19 15.20 -6.37
N ARG A 110 3.46 15.61 -7.62
CA ARG A 110 3.18 14.83 -8.82
C ARG A 110 3.98 13.52 -8.88
N SER A 111 5.21 13.52 -8.39
CA SER A 111 6.06 12.32 -8.40
C SER A 111 5.49 11.22 -7.49
N VAL A 112 4.96 11.60 -6.33
CA VAL A 112 4.28 10.70 -5.41
C VAL A 112 2.98 10.18 -6.01
N VAL A 113 2.22 11.03 -6.70
CA VAL A 113 0.98 10.63 -7.39
C VAL A 113 1.26 9.61 -8.47
N ASP A 114 2.23 9.87 -9.36
CA ASP A 114 2.58 8.98 -10.46
C ASP A 114 3.01 7.60 -9.91
N ALA A 115 3.81 7.58 -8.83
CA ALA A 115 4.21 6.35 -8.16
C ALA A 115 3.01 5.60 -7.54
N ARG A 116 2.08 6.30 -6.88
CA ARG A 116 0.84 5.70 -6.33
C ARG A 116 -0.03 5.10 -7.43
N MET A 117 -0.23 5.81 -8.55
CA MET A 117 -1.03 5.34 -9.67
C MET A 117 -0.40 4.10 -10.32
N ALA A 118 0.92 4.11 -10.54
CA ALA A 118 1.65 2.95 -11.04
C ALA A 118 1.50 1.74 -10.10
N ARG A 119 1.58 1.98 -8.78
CA ARG A 119 1.46 0.93 -7.76
C ARG A 119 0.08 0.27 -7.74
N GLN A 120 -0.99 1.05 -7.94
CA GLN A 120 -2.37 0.55 -7.98
C GLN A 120 -2.64 -0.48 -9.09
N GLU A 121 -1.85 -0.50 -10.17
CA GLU A 121 -2.01 -1.50 -11.23
C GLU A 121 -1.79 -2.93 -10.74
N THR A 122 -1.06 -3.11 -9.63
CA THR A 122 -0.95 -4.39 -8.93
C THR A 122 -2.31 -5.01 -8.59
N LEU A 123 -3.30 -4.19 -8.26
CA LEU A 123 -4.63 -4.66 -7.87
C LEU A 123 -5.42 -5.20 -9.07
N ARG A 124 -5.17 -4.69 -10.26
CA ARG A 124 -5.94 -5.01 -11.48
C ARG A 124 -5.35 -6.16 -12.27
N ARG A 125 -4.12 -6.58 -11.94
CA ARG A 125 -3.45 -7.67 -12.66
C ARG A 125 -4.19 -9.00 -12.48
N PRO A 126 -4.24 -9.85 -13.52
CA PRO A 126 -4.69 -11.23 -13.36
C PRO A 126 -3.87 -11.94 -12.26
N GLY A 127 -4.56 -12.56 -11.30
CA GLY A 127 -3.92 -13.20 -10.15
C GLY A 127 -3.27 -12.24 -9.15
N GLY A 128 -3.71 -10.97 -9.10
CA GLY A 128 -3.35 -10.03 -8.03
C GLY A 128 -3.82 -10.47 -6.63
N PRO A 129 -3.44 -9.75 -5.56
CA PRO A 129 -3.80 -10.12 -4.19
C PRO A 129 -5.32 -10.02 -3.94
N GLU A 130 -5.85 -10.90 -3.09
CA GLU A 130 -7.17 -10.67 -2.46
C GLU A 130 -7.05 -9.46 -1.53
N THR A 131 -7.75 -8.38 -1.88
CA THR A 131 -7.54 -7.06 -1.27
C THR A 131 -8.78 -6.58 -0.52
N VAL A 132 -8.61 -6.22 0.75
CA VAL A 132 -9.65 -5.57 1.55
C VAL A 132 -9.19 -4.17 1.96
N ILE A 133 -10.01 -3.17 1.64
CA ILE A 133 -9.70 -1.76 1.91
C ILE A 133 -10.70 -1.26 2.93
N TYR A 134 -10.27 -1.16 4.19
CA TYR A 134 -11.07 -0.61 5.26
C TYR A 134 -11.00 0.91 5.25
N VAL A 135 -12.16 1.53 5.07
CA VAL A 135 -12.34 2.99 5.04
C VAL A 135 -13.20 3.38 6.21
N HIS A 136 -12.69 4.22 7.12
CA HIS A 136 -13.52 4.79 8.16
C HIS A 136 -14.46 5.86 7.58
N GLU A 137 -15.71 5.93 8.03
CA GLU A 137 -16.69 6.90 7.52
C GLU A 137 -16.22 8.36 7.66
N ALA A 138 -15.36 8.65 8.65
CA ALA A 138 -14.75 9.98 8.80
C ALA A 138 -13.94 10.41 7.55
N ALA A 139 -13.27 9.48 6.88
CA ALA A 139 -12.52 9.78 5.64
C ALA A 139 -13.43 10.20 4.47
N LEU A 140 -14.73 9.91 4.54
CA LEU A 140 -15.71 10.35 3.54
C LEU A 140 -16.20 11.78 3.81
N ARG A 141 -15.91 12.33 5.00
CA ARG A 141 -16.35 13.66 5.45
C ARG A 141 -15.22 14.69 5.37
N VAL A 142 -13.98 14.25 5.57
CA VAL A 142 -12.80 15.10 5.42
C VAL A 142 -12.63 15.43 3.94
N VAL A 143 -12.92 16.68 3.58
CA VAL A 143 -12.80 17.14 2.19
C VAL A 143 -11.33 17.29 1.82
N VAL A 144 -10.93 16.55 0.79
CA VAL A 144 -9.61 16.65 0.15
C VAL A 144 -9.80 17.26 -1.23
N GLY A 145 -9.15 18.40 -1.48
CA GLY A 145 -9.39 19.19 -2.68
C GLY A 145 -10.75 19.89 -2.63
N ASP A 146 -11.65 19.54 -3.54
CA ASP A 146 -12.99 20.12 -3.64
C ASP A 146 -14.11 19.06 -3.76
N SER A 147 -15.36 19.49 -3.82
CA SER A 147 -16.51 18.57 -3.95
C SER A 147 -16.47 17.75 -5.24
N LYS A 148 -15.87 18.23 -6.34
CA LYS A 148 -15.75 17.44 -7.57
C LYS A 148 -14.77 16.28 -7.36
N ILE A 149 -13.60 16.58 -6.78
CA ILE A 149 -12.57 15.58 -6.46
C ILE A 149 -13.14 14.52 -5.51
N MET A 150 -13.83 14.96 -4.45
CA MET A 150 -14.46 14.05 -3.50
C MET A 150 -15.54 13.19 -4.15
N ARG A 151 -16.39 13.76 -5.02
CA ARG A 151 -17.38 12.99 -5.79
C ARG A 151 -16.70 11.89 -6.61
N ASP A 152 -15.66 12.23 -7.37
CA ASP A 152 -14.95 11.30 -8.24
C ASP A 152 -14.26 10.19 -7.43
N GLN A 153 -13.74 10.54 -6.26
CA GLN A 153 -13.19 9.57 -5.31
C GLN A 153 -14.25 8.59 -4.77
N MET A 154 -15.46 9.07 -4.46
CA MET A 154 -16.56 8.21 -3.99
C MET A 154 -17.08 7.29 -5.09
N LEU A 155 -17.16 7.80 -6.33
CA LEU A 155 -17.50 7.00 -7.50
C LEU A 155 -16.45 5.90 -7.74
N ARG A 156 -15.15 6.23 -7.60
CA ARG A 156 -14.06 5.25 -7.66
C ARG A 156 -14.27 4.10 -6.68
N LEU A 157 -14.55 4.39 -5.41
CA LEU A 157 -14.80 3.36 -4.39
C LEU A 157 -16.05 2.52 -4.72
N THR A 158 -17.12 3.17 -5.20
CA THR A 158 -18.35 2.50 -5.63
C THR A 158 -18.09 1.50 -6.77
N LEU A 159 -17.27 1.89 -7.76
CA LEU A 159 -16.88 1.03 -8.87
C LEU A 159 -15.97 -0.12 -8.41
N MET A 160 -15.03 0.15 -7.51
CA MET A 160 -14.12 -0.87 -6.95
C MET A 160 -14.87 -1.99 -6.20
N CYS A 161 -16.04 -1.72 -5.64
CA CYS A 161 -16.88 -2.78 -5.04
C CYS A 161 -17.34 -3.84 -6.06
N GLY A 162 -17.28 -3.55 -7.37
CA GLY A 162 -17.58 -4.51 -8.43
C GLY A 162 -16.35 -5.24 -8.99
N TRP A 163 -15.15 -4.94 -8.51
CA TRP A 163 -13.92 -5.55 -9.01
C TRP A 163 -13.69 -6.92 -8.38
N ALA A 164 -13.20 -7.87 -9.19
CA ALA A 164 -12.81 -9.17 -8.68
C ALA A 164 -11.65 -9.01 -7.68
N ARG A 165 -11.71 -9.76 -6.58
CA ARG A 165 -10.65 -9.84 -5.55
C ARG A 165 -10.42 -8.54 -4.76
N ILE A 166 -11.28 -7.54 -4.89
CA ILE A 166 -11.13 -6.26 -4.20
C ILE A 166 -12.42 -5.93 -3.46
N SER A 167 -12.29 -5.60 -2.18
CA SER A 167 -13.43 -5.36 -1.31
C SER A 167 -13.21 -4.11 -0.45
N PRO A 168 -13.61 -2.92 -0.93
CA PRO A 168 -13.69 -1.73 -0.10
C PRO A 168 -14.85 -1.89 0.90
N ARG A 169 -14.59 -1.69 2.20
CA ARG A 169 -15.57 -1.85 3.27
C ARG A 169 -15.55 -0.63 4.18
N ILE A 170 -16.72 -0.20 4.61
CA ILE A 170 -16.85 0.97 5.49
C ILE A 170 -16.92 0.54 6.94
N ILE A 171 -16.12 1.20 7.77
CA ILE A 171 -16.30 1.22 9.22
C ILE A 171 -17.19 2.43 9.55
N PRO A 172 -18.42 2.22 10.04
CA PRO A 172 -19.37 3.32 10.29
C PRO A 172 -18.92 4.16 11.48
N MET A 173 -19.34 5.43 11.52
CA MET A 173 -19.05 6.34 12.64
C MET A 173 -19.55 5.81 14.00
N SER A 174 -20.58 4.98 13.99
CA SER A 174 -21.14 4.34 15.19
C SER A 174 -20.28 3.18 15.73
N ALA A 175 -19.19 2.80 15.07
CA ALA A 175 -18.33 1.72 15.52
C ALA A 175 -17.59 2.10 16.82
N GLN A 176 -17.95 1.46 17.93
CA GLN A 176 -17.39 1.73 19.25
C GLN A 176 -16.08 0.95 19.48
N ALA A 177 -14.99 1.36 18.83
CA ALA A 177 -13.68 0.70 18.95
C ALA A 177 -12.49 1.67 18.86
N HIS A 178 -12.50 2.75 19.64
CA HIS A 178 -11.53 3.85 19.52
C HIS A 178 -10.05 3.42 19.57
N ALA A 179 -9.69 2.44 20.40
CA ALA A 179 -8.32 1.95 20.49
C ALA A 179 -7.83 1.28 19.19
N LEU A 180 -8.74 0.56 18.51
CA LEU A 180 -8.46 -0.16 17.26
C LEU A 180 -8.33 0.80 16.07
N LEU A 181 -9.18 1.84 16.06
CA LEU A 181 -9.29 2.81 14.98
C LEU A 181 -8.23 3.92 15.02
N ARG A 182 -7.39 3.95 16.05
CA ARG A 182 -6.43 5.05 16.29
C ARG A 182 -5.33 5.13 15.24
N HIS A 183 -4.80 4.01 14.80
CA HIS A 183 -3.61 3.96 13.95
C HIS A 183 -3.98 3.44 12.56
N SER A 184 -3.34 3.91 11.50
CA SER A 184 -3.43 3.29 10.18
C SER A 184 -2.66 1.97 10.13
N GLY A 185 -2.64 1.33 8.97
CA GLY A 185 -1.76 0.19 8.73
C GLY A 185 -2.23 -0.73 7.62
N ALA A 186 -1.29 -1.49 7.09
CA ALA A 186 -1.53 -2.56 6.14
C ALA A 186 -0.91 -3.88 6.61
N LEU A 187 -1.50 -4.99 6.17
CA LEU A 187 -1.03 -6.34 6.40
C LEU A 187 -1.07 -7.11 5.08
N LEU A 188 0.07 -7.67 4.69
CA LEU A 188 0.27 -8.48 3.50
C LEU A 188 0.62 -9.90 3.93
N THR A 189 0.01 -10.88 3.27
CA THR A 189 0.38 -12.29 3.43
C THR A 189 0.89 -12.85 2.12
N PHE A 190 1.73 -13.86 2.22
CA PHE A 190 2.43 -14.46 1.09
C PHE A 190 2.36 -15.99 1.18
N PRO A 191 2.54 -16.70 0.05
CA PRO A 191 2.73 -18.14 0.10
C PRO A 191 4.02 -18.46 0.87
N ALA A 192 4.00 -19.57 1.62
CA ALA A 192 5.21 -20.07 2.27
C ALA A 192 6.33 -20.28 1.22
N PRO A 193 7.59 -19.95 1.53
CA PRO A 193 8.14 -19.65 2.87
C PRO A 193 8.23 -18.15 3.22
N ILE A 194 7.63 -17.25 2.46
CA ILE A 194 7.75 -15.80 2.70
C ILE A 194 6.90 -15.43 3.92
N LYS A 195 7.48 -14.72 4.88
CA LYS A 195 6.77 -14.27 6.09
C LYS A 195 5.75 -13.17 5.75
N PRO A 196 4.63 -13.08 6.48
CA PRO A 196 3.75 -11.91 6.42
C PRO A 196 4.51 -10.61 6.70
N LEU A 197 4.00 -9.51 6.15
CA LEU A 197 4.57 -8.19 6.30
C LEU A 197 3.47 -7.20 6.67
N ALA A 198 3.64 -6.46 7.75
CA ALA A 198 2.82 -5.30 8.03
C ALA A 198 3.60 -4.03 7.71
N TYR A 199 2.91 -2.95 7.35
CA TYR A 199 3.54 -1.64 7.28
C TYR A 199 2.60 -0.52 7.71
N ALA A 200 3.20 0.57 8.20
CA ALA A 200 2.51 1.81 8.49
C ALA A 200 3.32 3.00 7.98
N GLU A 201 2.63 3.90 7.30
CA GLU A 201 3.21 5.16 6.82
C GLU A 201 3.12 6.21 7.94
N THR A 202 4.23 6.92 8.19
CA THR A 202 4.29 8.13 9.02
C THR A 202 4.60 9.32 8.12
N GLU A 203 4.61 10.53 8.68
CA GLU A 203 4.93 11.73 7.90
C GLU A 203 6.28 11.63 7.16
N THR A 204 7.30 11.05 7.81
CA THR A 204 8.69 11.10 7.32
C THR A 204 9.27 9.75 6.92
N ALA A 205 8.60 8.66 7.24
CA ALA A 205 9.07 7.31 6.98
C ALA A 205 7.93 6.29 6.94
N THR A 206 8.18 5.17 6.27
CA THR A 206 7.37 3.96 6.39
C THR A 206 8.11 2.96 7.26
N VAL A 207 7.39 2.35 8.20
CA VAL A 207 7.90 1.26 9.03
C VAL A 207 7.29 -0.04 8.52
N PHE A 208 8.14 -1.00 8.21
CA PHE A 208 7.78 -2.36 7.81
C PHE A 208 8.09 -3.31 8.96
N HIS A 209 7.19 -4.25 9.23
CA HIS A 209 7.27 -5.21 10.31
C HIS A 209 7.12 -6.63 9.78
N ASP A 210 8.10 -7.48 10.00
CA ASP A 210 8.00 -8.95 9.85
C ASP A 210 8.30 -9.70 11.15
N ASP A 211 8.48 -8.96 12.26
CA ASP A 211 8.54 -9.51 13.61
C ASP A 211 7.21 -10.23 13.98
N PRO A 212 7.26 -11.47 14.52
CA PRO A 212 6.06 -12.24 14.83
C PRO A 212 5.05 -11.57 15.76
N ASP A 213 5.51 -10.83 16.78
CA ASP A 213 4.63 -10.17 17.74
C ASP A 213 3.93 -8.96 17.10
N ALA A 214 4.67 -8.20 16.30
CA ALA A 214 4.10 -7.13 15.49
C ALA A 214 3.05 -7.68 14.50
N ILE A 215 3.37 -8.73 13.76
CA ILE A 215 2.43 -9.39 12.83
C ILE A 215 1.17 -9.85 13.57
N ALA A 216 1.31 -10.52 14.72
CA ALA A 216 0.17 -10.97 15.50
C ALA A 216 -0.75 -9.81 15.93
N ALA A 217 -0.18 -8.66 16.28
CA ALA A 217 -0.93 -7.45 16.61
C ALA A 217 -1.71 -6.89 15.39
N TYR A 218 -1.08 -6.82 14.22
CA TYR A 218 -1.74 -6.38 12.99
C TYR A 218 -2.84 -7.35 12.56
N GLU A 219 -2.61 -8.66 12.64
CA GLU A 219 -3.63 -9.67 12.36
C GLU A 219 -4.83 -9.55 13.30
N ALA A 220 -4.59 -9.39 14.60
CA ALA A 220 -5.64 -9.21 15.59
C ALA A 220 -6.46 -7.95 15.28
N LYS A 221 -5.78 -6.87 14.89
CA LYS A 221 -6.42 -5.63 14.42
C LYS A 221 -7.27 -5.87 13.18
N MET A 222 -6.74 -6.51 12.13
CA MET A 222 -7.50 -6.73 10.88
C MET A 222 -8.73 -7.62 11.12
N ARG A 223 -8.61 -8.68 11.93
CA ARG A 223 -9.75 -9.52 12.34
C ARG A 223 -10.80 -8.73 13.15
N GLN A 224 -10.37 -7.79 13.98
CA GLN A 224 -11.28 -6.94 14.74
C GLN A 224 -12.01 -5.94 13.84
N LEU A 225 -11.30 -5.30 12.90
CA LEU A 225 -11.88 -4.37 11.94
C LEU A 225 -12.95 -5.03 11.06
N GLU A 226 -12.70 -6.28 10.64
CA GLU A 226 -13.65 -7.07 9.86
C GLU A 226 -15.02 -7.22 10.55
N ARG A 227 -15.06 -7.25 11.88
CA ARG A 227 -16.31 -7.35 12.65
C ARG A 227 -17.07 -6.03 12.76
N LEU A 228 -16.42 -4.92 12.45
CA LEU A 228 -17.00 -3.57 12.55
C LEU A 228 -17.53 -3.05 11.22
N VAL A 229 -17.13 -3.66 10.10
CA VAL A 229 -17.46 -3.12 8.79
C VAL A 229 -18.89 -3.44 8.38
N LEU A 230 -19.52 -2.51 7.66
CA LEU A 230 -20.81 -2.73 7.00
C LEU A 230 -20.69 -3.85 5.96
N SER A 231 -21.79 -4.50 5.54
CA SER A 231 -21.78 -5.50 4.44
C SER A 231 -21.27 -4.91 3.11
N PRO A 232 -20.85 -5.74 2.11
CA PRO A 232 -20.34 -5.22 0.83
C PRO A 232 -21.35 -4.33 0.12
N THR A 233 -22.61 -4.76 0.08
CA THR A 233 -23.73 -3.99 -0.49
C THR A 233 -23.92 -2.67 0.24
N HIS A 234 -24.01 -2.68 1.58
CA HIS A 234 -24.20 -1.43 2.34
C HIS A 234 -23.00 -0.48 2.21
N SER A 235 -21.77 -0.99 2.14
CA SER A 235 -20.58 -0.16 1.91
C SER A 235 -20.66 0.53 0.54
N ARG A 236 -21.01 -0.22 -0.50
CA ARG A 236 -21.24 0.32 -1.85
C ARG A 236 -22.33 1.41 -1.85
N ASP A 237 -23.44 1.17 -1.17
CA ASP A 237 -24.54 2.13 -1.10
C ASP A 237 -24.13 3.43 -0.38
N VAL A 238 -23.33 3.33 0.68
CA VAL A 238 -22.80 4.51 1.37
C VAL A 238 -21.85 5.29 0.46
N PHE A 239 -20.93 4.63 -0.26
CA PHE A 239 -20.05 5.32 -1.22
C PHE A 239 -20.87 6.04 -2.30
N ALA A 240 -21.88 5.38 -2.86
CA ALA A 240 -22.76 5.98 -3.86
C ALA A 240 -23.52 7.20 -3.30
N ARG A 241 -24.07 7.11 -2.08
CA ARG A 241 -24.75 8.24 -1.43
C ARG A 241 -23.82 9.43 -1.18
N TRP A 242 -22.56 9.19 -0.80
CA TRP A 242 -21.57 10.26 -0.65
C TRP A 242 -21.17 10.88 -1.99
N ALA A 243 -21.07 10.09 -3.06
CA ALA A 243 -20.90 10.63 -4.41
C ALA A 243 -22.05 11.59 -4.78
N ASP A 244 -23.30 11.18 -4.56
CA ASP A 244 -24.46 12.02 -4.85
C ASP A 244 -24.50 13.30 -3.99
N ALA A 245 -24.07 13.22 -2.73
CA ALA A 245 -23.96 14.38 -1.85
C ALA A 245 -22.96 15.41 -2.39
N TYR A 246 -21.75 14.96 -2.72
CA TYR A 246 -20.71 15.84 -3.26
C TYR A 246 -21.05 16.38 -4.66
N ASP A 247 -21.78 15.63 -5.49
CA ASP A 247 -22.28 16.10 -6.79
C ASP A 247 -23.29 17.25 -6.62
N ARG A 248 -24.19 17.16 -5.64
CA ARG A 248 -25.12 18.26 -5.31
C ARG A 248 -24.38 19.48 -4.81
N ASP A 249 -23.43 19.30 -3.90
CA ASP A 249 -22.62 20.41 -3.37
C ASP A 249 -21.87 21.12 -4.50
N HIS A 250 -21.25 20.37 -5.41
CA HIS A 250 -20.55 20.91 -6.57
C HIS A 250 -21.45 21.74 -7.50
N ARG A 251 -22.69 21.29 -7.74
CA ARG A 251 -23.67 22.00 -8.59
C ARG A 251 -24.23 23.25 -7.91
N SER A 252 -24.31 23.25 -6.58
CA SER A 252 -24.82 24.38 -5.80
C SER A 252 -23.80 25.49 -5.56
N ALA A 253 -22.52 25.21 -5.80
CA ALA A 253 -21.46 26.20 -5.64
C ALA A 253 -21.56 27.29 -6.74
N PRO A 254 -21.61 28.59 -6.37
CA PRO A 254 -21.67 29.69 -7.34
C PRO A 254 -20.45 29.69 -8.27
N GLU A 255 -20.64 29.98 -9.56
CA GLU A 255 -19.61 29.90 -10.63
C GLU A 255 -18.36 30.79 -10.43
N ALA A 256 -18.31 31.63 -9.39
CA ALA A 256 -17.32 32.68 -9.20
C ALA A 256 -15.93 32.25 -8.68
N LYS A 257 -15.54 30.97 -8.81
CA LYS A 257 -14.17 30.49 -8.51
C LYS A 257 -13.66 29.43 -9.50
N ARG A 258 -14.03 29.52 -10.79
CA ARG A 258 -13.51 28.62 -11.85
C ARG A 258 -12.48 29.27 -12.78
N GLY A 259 -11.93 30.44 -12.43
CA GLY A 259 -10.86 31.09 -13.18
C GLY A 259 -9.95 31.93 -12.28
N ASP A 260 -8.65 31.85 -12.56
CA ASP A 260 -7.48 32.48 -11.92
C ASP A 260 -7.20 32.05 -10.47
N THR A 261 -6.13 31.31 -10.18
CA THR A 261 -4.71 31.66 -10.42
C THR A 261 -3.83 30.42 -10.51
#